data_AF-Q6K4Y9-F1
#
_entry.id   AF-Q6K4Y9-F1
#
_cell.length_a   1.000
_cell.length_b   1.000
_cell.length_c   1.000
_cell.angle_alpha   90.00
_cell.angle_beta   90.00
_cell.angle_gamma   90.00
#
_symmetry.space_group_name_H-M   'P 1'
#
loop_
_entity.id
_entity.type
_entity.pdbx_description
1 polymer ?
#
loop_
_entity_poly.entity_id
_entity_poly.type
_entity_poly.pdbx_seq_one_letter_code
_entity_poly.pdbx_strand_id
1 'polypeptide(L)'
;MGLLSALLKWNELDPPSRSEQLRNNRVCSLYQHNRNPFVDHPEYANLIWGNSLGESSSSVRTFPEAWVNEFHYENKGKDENEFVELAVRTSLDAKDLTLILYNGANGRMYNSLNLDDKDGFSVAESSSSSSYLIYTAFITLQNGPADGIALVYKNGNRKEVLDFLSYEGSMRALDGPAKGMVSVDMMLKETDESSQQDSLGLTGNKIGDFAWRKLEGYATPGKLNVGQMF
;
A
#
# COMPACT_ATOMS: atom_id res chain seq x y z
N MET A 1 4.06 -27.20 26.36
CA MET A 1 3.84 -26.10 25.40
C MET A 1 2.36 -26.11 25.03
N GLY A 2 1.59 -25.06 25.36
CA GLY A 2 0.17 -24.98 24.97
C GLY A 2 0.05 -24.74 23.47
N LEU A 3 -0.89 -25.41 22.80
CA LEU A 3 -1.16 -25.16 21.38
C LEU A 3 -1.84 -23.79 21.25
N LEU A 4 -1.38 -22.95 20.32
CA LEU A 4 -1.97 -21.62 20.07
C LEU A 4 -3.48 -21.70 19.80
N SER A 5 -3.91 -22.71 19.04
CA SER A 5 -5.33 -22.99 18.81
C SER A 5 -6.11 -23.27 20.10
N ALA A 6 -5.50 -23.97 21.06
CA ALA A 6 -6.11 -24.19 22.37
C ALA A 6 -6.17 -22.90 23.20
N LEU A 7 -5.13 -22.06 23.14
CA LEU A 7 -5.09 -20.77 23.83
C LEU A 7 -6.11 -19.77 23.28
N LEU A 8 -6.26 -19.68 21.96
CA LEU A 8 -7.28 -18.84 21.32
C LEU A 8 -8.68 -19.32 21.67
N LYS A 9 -8.92 -20.64 21.63
CA LYS A 9 -10.19 -21.21 22.06
C LYS A 9 -10.49 -20.96 23.54
N TRP A 10 -9.48 -21.02 24.41
CA TRP A 10 -9.64 -20.66 25.82
C TRP A 10 -9.95 -19.17 26.00
N ASN A 11 -9.30 -18.29 25.23
CA ASN A 11 -9.59 -16.86 25.27
C ASN A 11 -11.04 -16.55 24.81
N GLU A 12 -11.56 -17.24 23.80
CA GLU A 12 -12.96 -17.11 23.38
C GLU A 12 -13.95 -17.61 24.44
N LEU A 13 -13.60 -18.68 25.16
CA LEU A 13 -14.47 -19.28 26.19
C LEU A 13 -14.43 -18.53 27.52
N ASP A 14 -13.42 -17.70 27.78
CA ASP A 14 -13.24 -16.96 29.03
C ASP A 14 -13.07 -15.46 28.76
N PRO A 15 -14.16 -14.75 28.42
CA PRO A 15 -14.09 -13.30 28.14
C PRO A 15 -13.76 -12.50 29.42
N PRO A 16 -13.09 -11.34 29.28
CA PRO A 16 -12.69 -10.52 30.44
C PRO A 16 -13.88 -10.15 31.33
N SER A 17 -13.81 -10.59 32.59
CA SER A 17 -14.87 -10.34 33.57
C SER A 17 -14.99 -8.86 33.96
N ARG A 18 -16.15 -8.44 34.49
CA ARG A 18 -16.35 -7.05 34.96
C ARG A 18 -15.32 -6.63 36.02
N SER A 19 -14.95 -7.53 36.92
CA SER A 19 -13.92 -7.26 37.94
C SER A 19 -12.54 -7.07 37.31
N GLU A 20 -12.21 -7.82 36.26
CA GLU A 20 -10.98 -7.67 35.50
C GLU A 20 -10.92 -6.34 34.74
N GLN A 21 -12.01 -5.96 34.07
CA GLN A 21 -12.11 -4.65 33.41
C GLN A 21 -11.98 -3.49 34.40
N LEU A 22 -12.64 -3.59 35.57
CA LEU A 22 -12.48 -2.60 36.64
C LEU A 22 -11.04 -2.53 37.16
N ARG A 23 -10.37 -3.68 37.26
CA ARG A 23 -8.95 -3.74 37.64
C ARG A 23 -8.07 -3.08 36.57
N ASN A 24 -8.30 -3.34 35.29
CA ASN A 24 -7.59 -2.70 34.16
C ASN A 24 -7.78 -1.18 34.19
N ASN A 25 -9.03 -0.71 34.37
CA ASN A 25 -9.36 0.71 34.53
C ASN A 25 -8.61 1.35 35.70
N ARG A 26 -8.57 0.69 36.86
CA ARG A 26 -7.92 1.21 38.07
C ARG A 26 -6.40 1.23 37.96
N VAL A 27 -5.79 0.21 37.35
CA VAL A 27 -4.34 0.16 37.12
C VAL A 27 -3.90 1.28 36.19
N CYS A 28 -4.64 1.51 35.11
CA CYS A 28 -4.37 2.60 34.18
C CYS A 28 -4.54 3.98 34.82
N SER A 29 -5.59 4.20 35.63
CA SER A 29 -5.86 5.53 36.17
C SER A 29 -5.01 5.90 37.37
N LEU A 30 -4.67 4.94 38.25
CA LEU A 30 -4.03 5.22 39.54
C LEU A 30 -2.55 4.85 39.62
N TYR A 31 -2.03 4.03 38.71
CA TYR A 31 -0.72 3.40 38.89
C TYR A 31 0.20 3.45 37.65
N GLN A 32 -0.09 2.67 36.62
CA GLN A 32 0.86 2.39 35.52
C GLN A 32 0.62 3.23 34.27
N HIS A 33 -0.53 3.91 34.18
CA HIS A 33 -0.91 4.73 33.02
C HIS A 33 -0.82 4.01 31.66
N ASN A 34 -0.88 2.68 31.67
CA ASN A 34 -1.02 1.83 30.50
C ASN A 34 -2.21 0.88 30.71
N ARG A 35 -2.78 0.39 29.59
CA ARG A 35 -3.91 -0.53 29.58
C ARG A 35 -3.49 -1.86 28.98
N ASN A 36 -4.02 -2.96 29.50
CA ASN A 36 -3.93 -4.25 28.79
C ASN A 36 -4.98 -4.25 27.66
N PRO A 37 -4.58 -4.20 26.38
CA PRO A 37 -5.52 -4.13 25.26
C PRO A 37 -6.37 -5.39 25.13
N PHE A 38 -5.92 -6.55 25.60
CA PHE A 38 -6.70 -7.79 25.51
C PHE A 38 -7.83 -7.89 26.54
N VAL A 39 -7.80 -7.05 27.59
CA VAL A 39 -8.93 -6.92 28.53
C VAL A 39 -10.00 -6.00 27.95
N ASP A 40 -9.58 -5.00 27.18
CA ASP A 40 -10.49 -4.04 26.54
C ASP A 40 -11.05 -4.58 25.21
N HIS A 41 -10.23 -5.30 24.45
CA HIS A 41 -10.48 -5.85 23.11
C HIS A 41 -9.96 -7.29 23.03
N PRO A 42 -10.63 -8.28 23.64
CA PRO A 42 -10.21 -9.69 23.57
C PRO A 42 -10.13 -10.22 22.13
N GLU A 43 -10.92 -9.68 21.20
CA GLU A 43 -10.91 -10.02 19.78
C GLU A 43 -9.55 -9.81 19.09
N TYR A 44 -8.69 -8.96 19.65
CA TYR A 44 -7.34 -8.74 19.12
C TYR A 44 -6.49 -10.01 19.14
N ALA A 45 -6.74 -10.94 20.07
CA ALA A 45 -6.03 -12.21 20.06
C ALA A 45 -6.27 -12.99 18.75
N ASN A 46 -7.51 -13.03 18.27
CA ASN A 46 -7.84 -13.66 17.00
C ASN A 46 -7.36 -12.83 15.79
N LEU A 47 -7.37 -11.49 15.85
CA LEU A 47 -6.82 -10.69 14.75
C LEU A 47 -5.30 -10.86 14.58
N ILE A 48 -4.57 -10.98 15.68
CA ILE A 48 -3.11 -11.12 15.67
C ILE A 48 -2.71 -12.57 15.35
N TRP A 49 -3.42 -13.55 15.92
CA TRP A 49 -2.99 -14.97 15.89
C TRP A 49 -4.02 -15.93 15.29
N GLY A 50 -5.28 -15.56 15.13
CA GLY A 50 -6.35 -16.43 14.61
C GLY A 50 -6.13 -16.87 13.17
N ASN A 51 -5.45 -16.06 12.36
CA ASN A 51 -5.09 -16.40 10.98
C ASN A 51 -3.96 -17.45 10.88
N SER A 52 -3.49 -18.02 11.99
CA SER A 52 -2.44 -19.05 12.00
C SER A 52 -2.92 -20.49 11.76
N LEU A 53 -4.24 -20.72 11.66
CA LEU A 53 -4.78 -22.03 11.27
C LEU A 53 -4.65 -22.25 9.75
N GLY A 54 -3.44 -22.53 9.27
CA GLY A 54 -3.27 -23.11 7.94
C GLY A 54 -1.91 -22.93 7.27
N GLU A 55 -1.16 -21.89 7.63
CA GLU A 55 0.19 -21.72 7.11
C GLU A 55 1.11 -21.35 8.25
N SER A 56 2.17 -22.14 8.39
CA SER A 56 3.40 -21.73 9.04
C SER A 56 3.92 -20.49 8.33
N SER A 57 3.35 -19.31 8.62
CA SER A 57 4.03 -18.05 8.39
C SER A 57 5.12 -17.94 9.45
N SER A 58 6.22 -18.64 9.19
CA SER A 58 7.48 -17.93 9.27
C SER A 58 7.18 -16.57 8.64
N SER A 59 7.17 -15.50 9.41
CA SER A 59 7.31 -14.16 8.83
C SER A 59 8.74 -14.09 8.28
N VAL A 60 9.02 -14.90 7.24
CA VAL A 60 9.85 -14.44 6.15
C VAL A 60 9.22 -13.12 5.83
N ARG A 61 9.85 -12.03 6.26
CA ARG A 61 9.52 -10.72 5.75
C ARG A 61 9.82 -10.82 4.27
N THR A 62 8.82 -11.21 3.48
CA THR A 62 8.86 -11.10 2.04
C THR A 62 8.81 -9.61 1.82
N PHE A 63 9.98 -9.01 1.63
CA PHE A 63 10.03 -7.66 1.16
C PHE A 63 9.19 -7.59 -0.13
N PRO A 64 8.26 -6.64 -0.27
CA PRO A 64 7.49 -6.49 -1.49
C PRO A 64 8.42 -6.46 -2.69
N GLU A 65 8.07 -7.23 -3.71
CA GLU A 65 8.91 -7.38 -4.90
C GLU A 65 8.84 -6.09 -5.74
N ALA A 66 7.67 -5.46 -5.81
CA ALA A 66 7.49 -4.14 -6.40
C ALA A 66 6.24 -3.46 -5.82
N TRP A 67 6.16 -2.12 -5.87
CA TRP A 67 5.01 -1.33 -5.41
C TRP A 67 4.92 0.03 -6.12
N VAL A 68 3.78 0.71 -5.99
CA VAL A 68 3.61 2.11 -6.42
C VAL A 68 4.23 3.04 -5.38
N ASN A 69 5.21 3.85 -5.78
CA ASN A 69 6.05 4.63 -4.87
C ASN A 69 5.60 6.08 -4.71
N GLU A 70 5.25 6.73 -5.82
CA GLU A 70 4.88 8.14 -5.90
C GLU A 70 4.01 8.35 -7.14
N PHE A 71 3.08 9.29 -7.12
CA PHE A 71 2.36 9.75 -8.31
C PHE A 71 1.81 11.17 -8.13
N HIS A 72 1.53 11.82 -9.25
CA HIS A 72 0.95 13.16 -9.33
C HIS A 72 -0.11 13.17 -10.44
N TYR A 73 -1.33 13.59 -10.12
CA TYR A 73 -2.50 13.48 -10.99
C TYR A 73 -3.33 14.76 -11.12
N GLU A 74 -3.18 15.74 -10.23
CA GLU A 74 -4.02 16.94 -10.26
C GLU A 74 -3.23 18.21 -9.95
N ASN A 75 -3.55 19.27 -10.68
CA ASN A 75 -2.90 20.57 -10.54
C ASN A 75 -3.90 21.71 -10.42
N LYS A 76 -3.39 22.86 -9.96
CA LYS A 76 -4.07 24.12 -10.21
C LYS A 76 -4.19 24.42 -11.70
N GLY A 77 -5.40 24.33 -12.22
CA GLY A 77 -5.73 24.75 -13.57
C GLY A 77 -5.59 23.60 -14.57
N LYS A 78 -4.52 23.61 -15.38
CA LYS A 78 -4.26 22.53 -16.34
C LYS A 78 -3.29 21.55 -15.69
N ASP A 79 -3.55 20.26 -15.87
CA ASP A 79 -2.65 19.20 -15.44
C ASP A 79 -1.29 19.31 -16.15
N GLU A 80 -0.23 19.33 -15.35
CA GLU A 80 1.16 19.49 -15.73
C GLU A 80 2.02 18.53 -14.91
N ASN A 81 2.97 17.86 -15.57
CA ASN A 81 3.90 16.91 -14.94
C ASN A 81 3.22 15.72 -14.23
N GLU A 82 2.07 15.26 -14.71
CA GLU A 82 1.48 14.02 -14.19
C GLU A 82 2.42 12.83 -14.39
N PHE A 83 2.57 12.00 -13.35
CA PHE A 83 3.45 10.83 -13.40
C PHE A 83 3.03 9.74 -12.43
N VAL A 84 3.53 8.53 -12.69
CA VAL A 84 3.54 7.41 -11.75
C VAL A 84 4.96 6.88 -11.61
N GLU A 85 5.37 6.65 -10.37
CA GLU A 85 6.64 6.06 -10.00
C GLU A 85 6.42 4.72 -9.29
N LEU A 86 7.27 3.75 -9.64
CA LEU A 86 7.26 2.40 -9.09
C LEU A 86 8.65 2.08 -8.54
N ALA A 87 8.70 1.38 -7.41
CA ALA A 87 9.92 0.78 -6.91
C ALA A 87 9.88 -0.72 -7.21
N VAL A 88 10.92 -1.24 -7.86
CA VAL A 88 10.98 -2.62 -8.36
C VAL A 88 12.28 -3.28 -7.93
N ARG A 89 12.18 -4.45 -7.29
CA ARG A 89 13.34 -5.22 -6.86
C ARG A 89 14.18 -5.63 -8.09
N THR A 90 15.49 -5.48 -8.00
CA THR A 90 16.44 -5.78 -9.10
C THR A 90 16.44 -7.25 -9.55
N SER A 91 15.85 -8.15 -8.76
CA SER A 91 15.68 -9.56 -9.13
C SER A 91 14.48 -9.85 -10.03
N LEU A 92 13.56 -8.88 -10.22
CA LEU A 92 12.42 -9.02 -11.13
C LEU A 92 12.77 -8.55 -12.54
N ASP A 93 12.18 -9.20 -13.55
CA ASP A 93 12.23 -8.73 -14.93
C ASP A 93 11.11 -7.70 -15.17
N ALA A 94 11.48 -6.52 -15.66
CA ALA A 94 10.54 -5.46 -16.02
C ALA A 94 9.48 -5.92 -17.04
N LYS A 95 9.81 -6.89 -17.90
CA LYS A 95 8.88 -7.47 -18.89
C LYS A 95 7.67 -8.16 -18.28
N ASP A 96 7.81 -8.64 -17.05
CA ASP A 96 6.76 -9.33 -16.33
C ASP A 96 5.96 -8.38 -15.44
N LEU A 97 6.29 -7.09 -15.40
CA LEU A 97 5.55 -6.08 -14.67
C LEU A 97 4.76 -5.19 -15.62
N THR A 98 3.55 -4.82 -15.22
CA THR A 98 2.68 -3.93 -15.99
C THR A 98 1.95 -2.97 -15.06
N LEU A 99 2.10 -1.68 -15.34
CA LEU A 99 1.30 -0.61 -14.77
C LEU A 99 -0.03 -0.56 -15.52
N ILE A 100 -1.15 -0.54 -14.80
CA ILE A 100 -2.50 -0.42 -15.38
C ILE A 100 -3.25 0.68 -14.66
N LEU A 101 -3.85 1.56 -15.44
CA LEU A 101 -4.68 2.64 -14.94
C LEU A 101 -6.16 2.32 -15.18
N TYR A 102 -6.98 2.55 -14.17
CA TYR A 102 -8.41 2.23 -14.16
C TYR A 102 -9.23 3.49 -13.90
N ASN A 103 -10.35 3.58 -14.60
CA ASN A 103 -11.31 4.67 -14.50
C ASN A 103 -12.31 4.37 -13.38
N GLY A 104 -12.38 5.23 -12.38
CA GLY A 104 -13.24 5.06 -11.20
C GLY A 104 -14.73 5.11 -11.51
N ALA A 105 -15.14 5.87 -12.54
CA ALA A 105 -16.54 6.01 -12.93
C ALA A 105 -17.14 4.74 -13.56
N ASN A 106 -16.32 3.89 -14.18
CA ASN A 106 -16.81 2.70 -14.88
C ASN A 106 -16.06 1.39 -14.54
N GLY A 107 -15.05 1.47 -13.66
CA GLY A 107 -14.26 0.33 -13.19
C GLY A 107 -13.42 -0.35 -14.26
N ARG A 108 -13.13 0.28 -15.40
CA ARG A 108 -12.39 -0.32 -16.52
C ARG A 108 -10.99 0.25 -16.67
N MET A 109 -10.08 -0.55 -17.21
CA MET A 109 -8.78 -0.04 -17.62
C MET A 109 -8.94 1.02 -18.72
N TYR A 110 -8.15 2.08 -18.65
CA TYR A 110 -8.02 3.07 -19.73
C TYR A 110 -6.58 3.18 -20.25
N ASN A 111 -5.60 2.69 -19.51
CA ASN A 111 -4.20 2.66 -19.95
C ASN A 111 -3.46 1.45 -19.38
N SER A 112 -2.45 0.96 -20.10
CA SER A 112 -1.61 -0.15 -19.69
C SER A 112 -0.21 -0.01 -20.29
N LEU A 113 0.81 -0.05 -19.43
CA LEU A 113 2.21 0.17 -19.77
C LEU A 113 3.06 -0.96 -19.20
N ASN A 114 3.79 -1.66 -20.05
CA ASN A 114 4.76 -2.65 -19.60
C ASN A 114 6.04 -1.94 -19.14
N LEU A 115 6.64 -2.36 -18.03
CA LEU A 115 7.81 -1.65 -17.47
C LEU A 115 9.07 -1.78 -18.32
N ASP A 116 9.12 -2.72 -19.29
CA ASP A 116 10.22 -2.80 -20.25
C ASP A 116 10.08 -1.82 -21.43
N ASP A 117 8.96 -1.08 -21.53
CA ASP A 117 8.78 -0.02 -22.52
C ASP A 117 9.77 1.13 -22.25
N LYS A 118 10.82 1.20 -23.07
CA LYS A 118 11.89 2.21 -22.95
C LYS A 118 11.45 3.61 -23.35
N ASP A 119 10.36 3.74 -24.08
CA ASP A 119 9.78 5.04 -24.41
C ASP A 119 8.81 5.50 -23.32
N GLY A 120 8.23 4.54 -22.56
CA GLY A 120 7.29 4.80 -21.47
C GLY A 120 7.94 5.06 -20.10
N PHE A 121 9.10 4.48 -19.81
CA PHE A 121 9.74 4.56 -18.49
C PHE A 121 11.17 5.09 -18.53
N SER A 122 11.45 6.04 -17.64
CA SER A 122 12.80 6.34 -17.19
C SER A 122 13.16 5.48 -15.98
N VAL A 123 14.41 5.03 -15.88
CA VAL A 123 14.86 4.11 -14.82
C VAL A 123 16.08 4.67 -14.10
N ALA A 124 16.03 4.72 -12.77
CA ALA A 124 17.14 5.16 -11.93
C ALA A 124 17.42 4.14 -10.81
N GLU A 125 18.68 4.09 -10.35
CA GLU A 125 19.02 3.33 -9.15
C GLU A 125 18.53 4.05 -7.90
N SER A 126 18.03 3.30 -6.91
CA SER A 126 17.80 3.86 -5.57
C SER A 126 19.14 4.19 -4.91
N SER A 127 19.36 5.46 -4.60
CA SER A 127 20.59 5.96 -3.99
C SER A 127 20.93 5.32 -2.63
N SER A 128 19.98 4.65 -1.99
CA SER A 128 20.14 4.03 -0.66
C SER A 128 20.24 2.49 -0.69
N SER A 129 19.74 1.80 -1.72
CA SER A 129 19.86 0.34 -1.82
C SER A 129 20.05 -0.13 -3.26
N SER A 130 21.03 -1.01 -3.49
CA SER A 130 21.26 -1.68 -4.78
C SER A 130 20.22 -2.77 -5.11
N SER A 131 19.21 -2.96 -4.26
CA SER A 131 18.21 -4.00 -4.43
C SER A 131 16.94 -3.55 -5.14
N TYR A 132 16.78 -2.25 -5.39
CA TYR A 132 15.60 -1.68 -6.03
C TYR A 132 15.98 -0.64 -7.09
N LEU A 133 15.22 -0.65 -8.19
CA LEU A 133 15.22 0.37 -9.23
C LEU A 133 13.94 1.18 -9.13
N ILE A 134 14.04 2.46 -9.49
CA ILE A 134 12.93 3.40 -9.58
C ILE A 134 12.54 3.53 -11.05
N TYR A 135 11.29 3.22 -11.37
CA TYR A 135 10.70 3.36 -12.69
C TYR A 135 9.71 4.52 -12.67
N THR A 136 9.93 5.53 -13.50
CA THR A 136 9.08 6.72 -13.55
C THR A 136 8.52 6.92 -14.96
N ALA A 137 7.20 7.00 -15.06
CA ALA A 137 6.48 7.25 -16.29
C ALA A 137 5.68 8.55 -16.18
N PHE A 138 5.93 9.50 -17.09
CA PHE A 138 5.11 10.71 -17.23
C PHE A 138 3.91 10.38 -18.12
N ILE A 139 2.74 10.28 -17.51
CA ILE A 139 1.54 9.76 -18.14
C ILE A 139 0.33 10.50 -17.59
N THR A 140 -0.66 10.71 -18.46
CA THR A 140 -1.92 11.35 -18.08
C THR A 140 -2.70 10.43 -17.15
N LEU A 141 -3.08 10.94 -16.00
CA LEU A 141 -3.98 10.32 -15.05
C LEU A 141 -5.37 10.98 -15.19
N GLN A 142 -6.35 10.46 -14.46
CA GLN A 142 -7.68 11.04 -14.40
C GLN A 142 -7.92 11.56 -12.99
N ASN A 143 -8.71 12.62 -12.86
CA ASN A 143 -8.78 13.39 -11.61
C ASN A 143 -9.85 12.85 -10.63
N GLY A 144 -10.26 11.59 -10.76
CA GLY A 144 -11.09 10.86 -9.79
C GLY A 144 -12.52 10.54 -10.24
N PRO A 145 -13.46 10.45 -9.29
CA PRO A 145 -13.20 9.84 -7.99
C PRO A 145 -12.95 8.34 -8.17
N ALA A 146 -12.15 7.77 -7.29
CA ALA A 146 -11.81 6.35 -7.29
C ALA A 146 -11.12 5.86 -8.57
N ASP A 147 -10.48 6.75 -9.34
CA ASP A 147 -9.50 6.31 -10.33
C ASP A 147 -8.38 5.57 -9.62
N GLY A 148 -7.79 4.60 -10.31
CA GLY A 148 -6.87 3.68 -9.66
C GLY A 148 -5.70 3.24 -10.49
N ILE A 149 -4.67 2.84 -9.75
CA ILE A 149 -3.37 2.43 -10.23
C ILE A 149 -3.17 0.99 -9.76
N ALA A 150 -2.98 0.08 -10.71
CA ALA A 150 -2.66 -1.30 -10.41
C ALA A 150 -1.26 -1.65 -10.92
N LEU A 151 -0.50 -2.35 -10.08
CA LEU A 151 0.75 -2.99 -10.48
C LEU A 151 0.51 -4.49 -10.60
N VAL A 152 0.78 -5.04 -11.79
CA VAL A 152 0.52 -6.45 -12.10
C VAL A 152 1.83 -7.16 -12.42
N TYR A 153 2.06 -8.28 -11.77
CA TYR A 153 3.15 -9.21 -12.07
C TYR A 153 2.65 -10.41 -12.87
N LYS A 154 3.40 -10.83 -13.88
CA LYS A 154 3.09 -11.95 -14.76
C LYS A 154 4.09 -13.09 -14.53
N ASN A 155 3.68 -14.11 -13.79
CA ASN A 155 4.44 -15.34 -13.66
C ASN A 155 3.98 -16.38 -14.69
N GLY A 156 4.68 -16.45 -15.83
CA GLY A 156 4.29 -17.29 -16.96
C GLY A 156 2.92 -16.89 -17.52
N ASN A 157 1.92 -17.77 -17.39
CA ASN A 157 0.54 -17.51 -17.84
C ASN A 157 -0.36 -16.94 -16.73
N ARG A 158 0.14 -16.85 -15.49
CA ARG A 158 -0.62 -16.32 -14.35
C ARG A 158 -0.33 -14.83 -14.20
N LYS A 159 -1.35 -14.08 -13.83
CA LYS A 159 -1.24 -12.66 -13.48
C LYS A 159 -1.61 -12.51 -12.02
N GLU A 160 -0.81 -11.75 -11.30
CA GLU A 160 -0.98 -11.40 -9.90
C GLU A 160 -1.02 -9.88 -9.78
N VAL A 161 -1.98 -9.34 -9.03
CA VAL A 161 -2.06 -7.92 -8.75
C VAL A 161 -1.29 -7.66 -7.46
N LEU A 162 -0.12 -7.04 -7.58
CA LEU A 162 0.76 -6.73 -6.45
C LEU A 162 0.24 -5.55 -5.64
N ASP A 163 -0.31 -4.56 -6.33
CA ASP A 163 -0.88 -3.37 -5.72
C ASP A 163 -2.11 -2.91 -6.52
N PHE A 164 -3.12 -2.40 -5.84
CA PHE A 164 -4.32 -1.83 -6.46
C PHE A 164 -4.86 -0.69 -5.61
N LEU A 165 -4.37 0.50 -5.90
CA LEU A 165 -4.68 1.71 -5.16
C LEU A 165 -5.70 2.55 -5.91
N SER A 166 -6.45 3.35 -5.18
CA SER A 166 -7.26 4.43 -5.74
C SER A 166 -7.19 5.67 -4.87
N TYR A 167 -7.50 6.80 -5.47
CA TYR A 167 -7.56 8.10 -4.79
C TYR A 167 -8.99 8.65 -4.85
N GLU A 168 -9.36 9.41 -3.82
CA GLU A 168 -10.69 10.01 -3.66
C GLU A 168 -11.85 8.99 -3.60
N GLY A 169 -11.59 7.79 -3.10
CA GLY A 169 -12.58 6.73 -2.95
C GLY A 169 -12.02 5.36 -3.35
N SER A 170 -12.91 4.36 -3.34
CA SER A 170 -12.61 3.00 -3.80
C SER A 170 -13.49 2.61 -4.97
N MET A 171 -12.97 1.74 -5.84
CA MET A 171 -13.70 1.21 -6.99
C MET A 171 -13.56 -0.30 -7.08
N ARG A 172 -14.50 -0.94 -7.78
CA ARG A 172 -14.38 -2.34 -8.18
C ARG A 172 -13.99 -2.42 -9.64
N ALA A 173 -12.87 -3.07 -9.93
CA ALA A 173 -12.48 -3.33 -11.31
C ALA A 173 -13.46 -4.31 -11.98
N LEU A 174 -13.96 -3.95 -13.16
CA LEU A 174 -14.90 -4.72 -13.97
C LEU A 174 -14.22 -5.45 -15.13
N ASP A 175 -12.98 -5.09 -15.47
CA ASP A 175 -12.14 -5.75 -16.45
C ASP A 175 -10.67 -5.83 -15.99
N GLY A 176 -9.79 -6.27 -16.90
CA GLY A 176 -8.36 -6.37 -16.64
C GLY A 176 -7.94 -7.45 -15.63
N PRO A 177 -6.64 -7.48 -15.27
CA PRO A 177 -6.12 -8.41 -14.27
C PRO A 177 -6.71 -8.21 -12.87
N ALA A 178 -7.18 -7.01 -12.53
CA ALA A 178 -7.79 -6.72 -11.24
C ALA A 178 -9.31 -7.00 -11.21
N LYS A 179 -9.89 -7.54 -12.28
CA LYS A 179 -11.33 -7.79 -12.38
C LYS A 179 -11.88 -8.50 -11.15
N GLY A 180 -12.87 -7.88 -10.51
CA GLY A 180 -13.53 -8.38 -9.31
C GLY A 180 -12.88 -7.91 -8.01
N MET A 181 -11.67 -7.35 -8.02
CA MET A 181 -11.03 -6.75 -6.86
C MET A 181 -11.62 -5.36 -6.58
N VAL A 182 -11.57 -4.95 -5.31
CA VAL A 182 -11.85 -3.57 -4.89
C VAL A 182 -10.51 -2.91 -4.60
N SER A 183 -10.29 -1.70 -5.11
CA SER A 183 -9.08 -0.93 -4.86
C SER A 183 -9.01 -0.46 -3.41
N VAL A 184 -7.80 -0.26 -2.92
CA VAL A 184 -7.54 0.36 -1.62
C VAL A 184 -7.53 1.87 -1.79
N ASP A 185 -8.49 2.55 -1.16
CA ASP A 185 -8.49 4.01 -1.08
C ASP A 185 -7.30 4.47 -0.23
N MET A 186 -6.46 5.32 -0.82
CA MET A 186 -5.31 5.90 -0.15
C MET A 186 -5.69 6.92 0.93
N MET A 187 -6.94 7.38 0.95
CA MET A 187 -7.44 8.39 1.89
C MET A 187 -6.67 9.72 1.83
N LEU A 188 -6.00 9.95 0.70
CA LEU A 188 -5.28 11.18 0.36
C LEU A 188 -5.76 11.64 -1.01
N LYS A 189 -5.58 12.94 -1.26
CA LYS A 189 -5.92 13.55 -2.54
C LYS A 189 -5.04 14.74 -2.82
N GLU A 190 -4.82 14.96 -4.10
CA GLU A 190 -4.43 16.26 -4.63
C GLU A 190 -5.69 17.10 -4.87
N THR A 191 -5.52 18.39 -5.13
CA THR A 191 -6.64 19.30 -5.36
C THR A 191 -6.30 20.27 -6.48
N ASP A 192 -7.28 21.05 -6.91
CA ASP A 192 -7.14 22.21 -7.83
C ASP A 192 -6.27 23.37 -7.28
N GLU A 193 -5.57 23.14 -6.18
CA GLU A 193 -4.59 24.05 -5.59
C GLU A 193 -3.21 23.40 -5.47
N SER A 194 -3.06 22.12 -5.84
CA SER A 194 -1.78 21.42 -5.90
C SER A 194 -0.88 22.05 -6.97
N SER A 195 0.40 22.21 -6.63
CA SER A 195 1.41 22.69 -7.58
C SER A 195 1.92 21.56 -8.48
N GLN A 196 2.59 21.89 -9.59
CA GLN A 196 3.28 20.91 -10.46
C GLN A 196 4.51 20.23 -9.81
N GLN A 197 4.79 20.58 -8.56
CA GLN A 197 5.85 20.03 -7.72
C GLN A 197 5.27 19.27 -6.51
N ASP A 198 3.94 19.15 -6.44
CA ASP A 198 3.28 18.31 -5.44
C ASP A 198 3.19 16.88 -5.95
N SER A 199 3.03 15.93 -5.04
CA SER A 199 2.72 14.53 -5.35
C SER A 199 2.15 13.82 -4.12
N LEU A 200 1.64 12.61 -4.33
CA LEU A 200 1.39 11.64 -3.27
C LEU A 200 2.49 10.58 -3.31
N GLY A 201 3.17 10.36 -2.20
CA GLY A 201 4.32 9.45 -2.13
C GLY A 201 4.45 8.71 -0.81
N LEU A 202 5.11 7.55 -0.87
CA LEU A 202 5.45 6.75 0.29
C LEU A 202 6.67 7.32 1.04
N THR A 203 6.57 7.37 2.37
CA THR A 203 7.68 7.77 3.25
C THR A 203 7.87 6.75 4.37
N GLY A 204 9.06 6.70 4.96
CA GLY A 204 9.37 5.82 6.09
C GLY A 204 10.71 5.11 5.93
N ASN A 205 11.19 4.49 7.01
CA ASN A 205 12.56 3.96 7.08
C ASN A 205 12.61 2.44 6.98
N LYS A 206 11.51 1.79 6.60
CA LYS A 206 11.41 0.33 6.53
C LYS A 206 10.50 -0.09 5.39
N ILE A 207 11.06 -0.87 4.47
CA ILE A 207 10.30 -1.51 3.39
C ILE A 207 9.14 -2.34 3.97
N GLY A 208 7.94 -2.12 3.42
CA GLY A 208 6.69 -2.78 3.84
C GLY A 208 5.94 -2.07 4.98
N ASP A 209 6.56 -1.09 5.64
CA ASP A 209 5.94 -0.27 6.69
C ASP A 209 5.86 1.22 6.26
N PHE A 210 5.91 1.50 4.95
CA PHE A 210 5.81 2.87 4.45
C PHE A 210 4.39 3.42 4.64
N ALA A 211 4.30 4.74 4.77
CA ALA A 211 3.04 5.47 4.85
C ALA A 211 2.94 6.49 3.73
N TRP A 212 1.78 6.52 3.08
CA TRP A 212 1.43 7.52 2.09
C TRP A 212 1.33 8.91 2.73
N ARG A 213 1.89 9.92 2.06
CA ARG A 213 1.83 11.33 2.44
C ARG A 213 1.73 12.20 1.20
N LYS A 214 1.20 13.41 1.37
CA LYS A 214 1.37 14.47 0.37
C LYS A 214 2.79 15.04 0.48
N LEU A 215 3.50 15.11 -0.64
CA LEU A 215 4.79 15.77 -0.79
C LEU A 215 4.52 17.14 -1.42
N GLU A 216 4.66 18.24 -0.67
CA GLU A 216 4.25 19.59 -1.12
C GLU A 216 5.45 20.42 -1.61
N GLY A 217 5.56 20.65 -2.91
CA GLY A 217 6.66 21.42 -3.51
C GLY A 217 8.00 20.68 -3.59
N TYR A 218 8.00 19.35 -3.44
CA TYR A 218 9.20 18.51 -3.51
C TYR A 218 8.94 17.11 -4.04
N ALA A 219 8.06 16.95 -5.03
CA ALA A 219 7.93 15.71 -5.79
C ALA A 219 9.30 15.22 -6.28
N THR A 220 9.49 13.91 -6.27
CA THR A 220 10.81 13.26 -6.46
C THR A 220 10.87 12.31 -7.66
N PRO A 221 10.31 12.63 -8.85
CA PRO A 221 10.32 11.71 -9.97
C PRO A 221 11.74 11.28 -10.36
N GLY A 222 11.95 9.96 -10.40
CA GLY A 222 13.22 9.32 -10.74
C GLY A 222 14.23 9.34 -9.59
N LYS A 223 13.79 9.65 -8.37
CA LYS A 223 14.59 9.71 -7.15
C LYS A 223 13.80 9.12 -5.99
N LEU A 224 14.51 8.76 -4.94
CA LEU A 224 13.85 8.29 -3.72
C LEU A 224 13.08 9.42 -3.04
N ASN A 225 11.88 9.11 -2.53
CA ASN A 225 11.07 10.05 -1.78
C ASN A 225 11.80 10.59 -0.54
N VAL A 226 11.54 11.86 -0.21
CA VAL A 226 12.13 12.49 0.99
C VAL A 226 11.69 11.75 2.24
N GLY A 227 12.67 11.28 3.03
CA GLY A 227 12.41 10.51 4.25
C GLY A 227 12.03 9.05 4.00
N GLN A 228 12.19 8.55 2.78
CA GLN A 228 12.13 7.13 2.48
C GLN A 228 13.53 6.52 2.57
N MET A 229 13.64 5.36 3.19
CA MET A 229 14.83 4.51 3.16
C MET A 229 14.41 3.09 2.83
N PHE A 230 15.20 2.43 1.99
CA PHE A 230 15.07 1.02 1.68
C PHE A 230 15.89 0.18 2.66
#